data_AF-A0A2G6DAN2-F1
#
_entry.id   AF-A0A2G6DAN2-F1
#
_cell.length_a   1.000
_cell.length_b   1.000
_cell.length_c   1.000
_cell.angle_alpha   90.00
_cell.angle_beta   90.00
_cell.angle_gamma   90.00
#
_symmetry.space_group_name_H-M   'P 1'
#
loop_
_entity.id
_entity.type
_entity.pdbx_description
1 polymer ?
#
loop_
_entity_poly.entity_id
_entity_poly.type
_entity_poly.pdbx_seq_one_letter_code
_entity_poly.pdbx_strand_id
1 'polypeptide(L)'
;MKTLYAAALILMSFHVSAAPNTHLTEFVKIFNDFCFNYKHNPRGAVNALESRGLKRNPQFQDAYEILIDGIDYAVTPQQLDCTADVLVGNRTNVLFSRNEINKRLKTAFNLTERRTRYFDDVALNNKNTRIRQTDYIGKDGFKYRLLYPETNQNSYYMTFTIDW
;
A
#
# COMPACT_ATOMS: atom_id res chain seq x y z
N MET A 1 1.16 -30.98 -59.29
CA MET A 1 1.41 -29.66 -58.68
C MET A 1 0.54 -29.54 -57.43
N LYS A 2 1.12 -29.53 -56.24
CA LYS A 2 0.38 -29.33 -54.97
C LYS A 2 0.97 -28.10 -54.30
N THR A 3 0.16 -27.06 -54.20
CA THR A 3 0.46 -25.76 -53.60
C THR A 3 0.62 -25.90 -52.09
N LEU A 4 1.72 -25.37 -51.55
CA LEU A 4 1.96 -25.21 -50.12
C LEU A 4 1.22 -23.96 -49.62
N TYR A 5 0.29 -24.14 -48.69
CA TYR A 5 -0.27 -23.04 -47.91
C TYR A 5 0.70 -22.72 -46.77
N ALA A 6 1.43 -21.61 -46.88
CA ALA A 6 2.16 -21.03 -45.78
C ALA A 6 1.18 -20.31 -44.85
N ALA A 7 0.81 -20.95 -43.74
CA ALA A 7 0.11 -20.28 -42.66
C ALA A 7 1.13 -19.40 -41.90
N ALA A 8 1.07 -18.10 -42.13
CA ALA A 8 1.81 -17.13 -41.33
C ALA A 8 1.19 -17.07 -39.93
N LEU A 9 1.85 -17.70 -38.95
CA LEU A 9 1.58 -17.45 -37.53
C LEU A 9 2.05 -16.03 -37.20
N ILE A 10 1.12 -15.09 -37.21
CA ILE A 10 1.32 -13.78 -36.59
C ILE A 10 1.33 -14.02 -35.09
N LEU A 11 2.54 -14.20 -34.53
CA LEU A 11 2.80 -14.05 -33.10
C LEU A 11 2.47 -12.60 -32.74
N MET A 12 1.22 -12.35 -32.35
CA MET A 12 0.88 -11.14 -31.62
C MET A 12 1.60 -11.23 -30.28
N SER A 13 2.78 -10.62 -30.20
CA SER A 13 3.40 -10.24 -28.94
C SER A 13 2.41 -9.33 -28.23
N PHE A 14 1.61 -9.88 -27.33
CA PHE A 14 0.93 -9.09 -26.33
C PHE A 14 2.02 -8.48 -25.45
N HIS A 15 2.51 -7.32 -25.84
CA HIS A 15 3.13 -6.41 -24.90
C HIS A 15 2.02 -6.00 -23.93
N VAL A 16 1.82 -6.81 -22.88
CA VAL A 16 1.21 -6.33 -21.65
C VAL A 16 2.18 -5.27 -21.14
N SER A 17 1.99 -4.05 -21.62
CA SER A 17 2.58 -2.86 -21.01
C SER A 17 2.09 -2.88 -19.58
N ALA A 18 2.96 -3.25 -18.64
CA ALA A 18 2.67 -3.15 -17.22
C ALA A 18 2.20 -1.72 -16.97
N ALA A 19 0.93 -1.57 -16.62
CA ALA A 19 0.35 -0.25 -16.40
C ALA A 19 1.24 0.51 -15.41
N PRO A 20 1.62 1.77 -15.70
CA PRO A 20 2.50 2.51 -14.82
C PRO A 20 1.92 2.54 -13.40
N ASN A 21 2.69 1.99 -12.46
CA ASN A 21 2.52 2.02 -11.01
C ASN A 21 1.33 1.21 -10.43
N THR A 22 1.28 -0.09 -10.76
CA THR A 22 0.32 -1.07 -10.20
C THR A 22 0.34 -1.09 -8.67
N HIS A 23 1.52 -1.16 -8.05
CA HIS A 23 1.67 -1.25 -6.59
C HIS A 23 1.19 0.00 -5.84
N LEU A 24 1.36 1.20 -6.41
CA LEU A 24 0.77 2.42 -5.86
C LEU A 24 -0.76 2.34 -5.85
N THR A 25 -1.33 1.81 -6.94
CA THR A 25 -2.78 1.66 -7.06
C THR A 25 -3.29 0.59 -6.10
N GLU A 26 -2.60 -0.54 -5.97
CA GLU A 26 -2.95 -1.59 -5.00
C GLU A 26 -2.88 -1.08 -3.56
N PHE A 27 -1.81 -0.40 -3.16
CA PHE A 27 -1.68 0.15 -1.81
C PHE A 27 -2.87 1.06 -1.45
N VAL A 28 -3.21 1.98 -2.35
CA VAL A 28 -4.31 2.94 -2.15
C VAL A 28 -5.66 2.22 -2.15
N LYS A 29 -5.82 1.20 -2.99
CA LYS A 29 -7.02 0.38 -3.04
C LYS A 29 -7.20 -0.44 -1.75
N ILE A 30 -6.15 -1.05 -1.23
CA ILE A 30 -6.18 -1.80 0.04
C ILE A 30 -6.63 -0.87 1.18
N PHE A 31 -5.99 0.30 1.31
CA PHE A 31 -6.39 1.27 2.32
C PHE A 31 -7.83 1.74 2.13
N ASN A 32 -8.27 1.97 0.89
CA ASN A 32 -9.65 2.36 0.60
C ASN A 32 -10.65 1.27 1.02
N ASP A 33 -10.39 0.04 0.58
CA ASP A 33 -11.26 -1.11 0.75
C ASP A 33 -11.45 -1.47 2.22
N PHE A 34 -10.41 -1.36 3.05
CA PHE A 34 -10.44 -1.88 4.42
C PHE A 34 -10.32 -0.82 5.52
N CYS A 35 -9.71 0.34 5.26
CA CYS A 35 -9.65 1.43 6.23
C CYS A 35 -10.68 2.52 5.91
N PHE A 36 -10.52 3.24 4.80
CA PHE A 36 -11.30 4.46 4.53
C PHE A 36 -12.81 4.22 4.43
N ASN A 37 -13.25 3.12 3.81
CA ASN A 37 -14.68 2.80 3.69
C ASN A 37 -15.34 2.44 5.03
N TYR A 38 -14.53 2.09 6.04
CA TYR A 38 -14.98 1.65 7.36
C TYR A 38 -14.68 2.67 8.46
N LYS A 39 -14.24 3.88 8.13
CA LYS A 39 -13.94 4.95 9.11
C LYS A 39 -15.10 5.38 10.02
N HIS A 40 -16.34 5.02 9.70
CA HIS A 40 -17.49 5.23 10.59
C HIS A 40 -18.02 3.93 11.21
N ASN A 41 -17.39 2.80 10.91
CA ASN A 41 -17.73 1.48 11.41
C ASN A 41 -16.46 0.59 11.50
N PRO A 42 -15.57 0.82 12.49
CA PRO A 42 -14.32 0.06 12.63
C PRO A 42 -14.51 -1.45 12.69
N ARG A 43 -15.60 -1.92 13.33
CA ARG A 43 -15.96 -3.35 13.39
C ARG A 43 -16.25 -3.96 12.01
N GLY A 44 -16.72 -3.14 11.06
CA GLY A 44 -16.96 -3.57 9.68
C GLY A 44 -15.68 -3.91 8.92
N ALA A 45 -14.55 -3.27 9.24
CA ALA A 45 -13.27 -3.52 8.58
C ALA A 45 -12.78 -4.95 8.81
N VAL A 46 -12.83 -5.42 10.06
CA VAL A 46 -12.46 -6.80 10.44
C VAL A 46 -13.31 -7.81 9.68
N ASN A 47 -14.64 -7.64 9.68
CA ASN A 47 -15.56 -8.53 8.97
C ASN A 47 -15.28 -8.55 7.46
N ALA A 48 -14.93 -7.40 6.88
CA ALA A 48 -14.59 -7.30 5.46
C ALA A 48 -13.28 -8.04 5.10
N LEU A 49 -12.27 -8.00 5.98
CA LEU A 49 -11.03 -8.75 5.81
C LEU A 49 -11.29 -10.26 5.93
N GLU A 50 -11.96 -10.69 7.00
CA GLU A 50 -12.24 -12.10 7.27
C GLU A 50 -13.17 -12.73 6.21
N SER A 51 -14.18 -11.99 5.72
CA SER A 51 -15.07 -12.48 4.65
C SER A 51 -14.36 -12.66 3.29
N ARG A 52 -13.24 -11.98 3.06
CA ARG A 52 -12.36 -12.22 1.91
C ARG A 52 -11.37 -13.37 2.13
N GLY A 53 -11.47 -14.07 3.26
CA GLY A 53 -10.62 -15.19 3.62
C GLY A 53 -9.23 -14.79 4.12
N LEU A 54 -9.00 -13.50 4.38
CA LEU A 54 -7.75 -13.03 4.96
C LEU A 54 -7.66 -13.47 6.42
N LYS A 55 -6.46 -13.88 6.82
CA LYS A 55 -6.19 -14.37 8.17
C LYS A 55 -5.22 -13.43 8.86
N ARG A 56 -5.37 -13.33 10.18
CA ARG A 56 -4.45 -12.60 11.03
C ARG A 56 -3.06 -13.21 10.95
N ASN A 57 -2.05 -12.37 11.01
CA ASN A 57 -0.68 -12.80 11.19
C ASN A 57 -0.54 -13.51 12.56
N PRO A 58 0.02 -14.73 12.63
CA PRO A 58 0.14 -15.45 13.90
C PRO A 58 1.08 -14.76 14.89
N GLN A 59 2.04 -13.97 14.41
CA GLN A 59 2.98 -13.21 15.22
C GLN A 59 2.43 -11.81 15.58
N PHE A 60 1.57 -11.26 14.72
CA PHE A 60 0.93 -9.94 14.89
C PHE A 60 -0.59 -10.10 14.77
N GLN A 61 -1.25 -10.49 15.86
CA GLN A 61 -2.66 -10.95 15.85
C GLN A 61 -3.69 -9.87 15.50
N ASP A 62 -3.26 -8.63 15.34
CA ASP A 62 -4.05 -7.48 14.91
C ASP A 62 -3.87 -7.13 13.42
N ALA A 63 -2.83 -7.67 12.76
CA ALA A 63 -2.53 -7.42 11.36
C ALA A 63 -3.04 -8.54 10.45
N TYR A 64 -3.57 -8.17 9.28
CA TYR A 64 -3.97 -9.09 8.21
C TYR A 64 -3.01 -8.93 7.03
N GLU A 65 -2.22 -9.96 6.75
CA GLU A 65 -1.27 -9.96 5.63
C GLU A 65 -1.98 -10.20 4.29
N ILE A 66 -1.54 -9.46 3.27
CA ILE A 66 -2.03 -9.48 1.90
C ILE A 66 -0.81 -9.52 0.98
N LEU A 67 -0.48 -10.70 0.45
CA LEU A 67 0.64 -10.88 -0.47
C LEU A 67 0.18 -10.71 -1.93
N ILE A 68 0.68 -9.68 -2.63
CA ILE A 68 0.36 -9.43 -4.05
C ILE A 68 1.66 -9.32 -4.83
N ASP A 69 1.84 -10.16 -5.84
CA ASP A 69 3.03 -10.21 -6.69
C ASP A 69 4.36 -10.24 -5.91
N GLY A 70 4.37 -10.90 -4.75
CA GLY A 70 5.52 -10.99 -3.86
C GLY A 70 5.87 -9.70 -3.12
N ILE A 71 4.95 -8.74 -3.05
CA ILE A 71 5.00 -7.56 -2.18
C ILE A 71 4.08 -7.80 -0.99
N ASP A 72 4.61 -7.52 0.19
CA ASP A 72 3.94 -7.74 1.46
C ASP A 72 3.17 -6.47 1.86
N TYR A 73 1.85 -6.60 1.98
CA TYR A 73 0.97 -5.55 2.47
C TYR A 73 0.27 -6.04 3.73
N ALA A 74 -0.01 -5.16 4.66
CA ALA A 74 -0.83 -5.49 5.82
C ALA A 74 -1.94 -4.47 6.03
N VAL A 75 -3.02 -4.91 6.67
CA VAL A 75 -4.05 -4.02 7.21
C VAL A 75 -4.25 -4.33 8.68
N THR A 76 -4.21 -3.29 9.52
CA THR A 76 -4.37 -3.41 10.97
C THR A 76 -5.53 -2.53 11.43
N PRO A 77 -6.78 -3.02 11.41
CA PRO A 77 -7.92 -2.27 11.94
C PRO A 77 -7.95 -2.37 13.47
N GLN A 78 -7.79 -1.25 14.16
CA GLN A 78 -7.84 -1.15 15.61
C GLN A 78 -9.05 -0.33 16.08
N GLN A 79 -9.17 -0.16 17.40
CA GLN A 79 -10.30 0.57 17.98
C GLN A 79 -10.30 2.05 17.61
N LEU A 80 -9.12 2.67 17.51
CA LEU A 80 -8.96 4.13 17.32
C LEU A 80 -8.38 4.51 15.96
N ASP A 81 -7.84 3.55 15.22
CA ASP A 81 -7.22 3.79 13.92
C ASP A 81 -7.28 2.56 13.02
N CYS A 82 -6.84 2.77 11.78
CA CYS A 82 -6.54 1.70 10.84
C CYS A 82 -5.32 2.03 10.02
N THR A 83 -4.42 1.05 9.90
CA THR A 83 -3.23 1.16 9.07
C THR A 83 -3.36 0.30 7.83
N ALA A 84 -2.79 0.79 6.72
CA ALA A 84 -2.31 -0.05 5.65
C ALA A 84 -0.79 0.11 5.56
N ASP A 85 -0.11 -1.02 5.50
CA ASP A 85 1.34 -1.13 5.50
C ASP A 85 1.80 -1.76 4.18
N VAL A 86 2.99 -1.39 3.72
CA VAL A 86 3.65 -2.08 2.59
C VAL A 86 5.14 -2.19 2.81
N LEU A 87 5.66 -3.39 2.63
CA LEU A 87 7.09 -3.69 2.62
C LEU A 87 7.49 -4.16 1.23
N VAL A 88 8.45 -3.43 0.65
CA VAL A 88 9.03 -3.75 -0.65
C VAL A 88 9.81 -5.08 -0.61
N GLY A 89 10.33 -5.44 0.57
CA GLY A 89 11.15 -6.63 0.80
C GLY A 89 12.51 -6.53 0.09
N ASN A 90 13.24 -7.65 -0.03
CA ASN A 90 14.59 -7.73 -0.63
C ASN A 90 14.73 -7.27 -2.10
N ARG A 91 13.75 -6.56 -2.67
CA ARG A 91 13.85 -5.92 -3.97
C ARG A 91 14.69 -4.64 -3.86
N THR A 92 15.47 -4.38 -4.89
CA THR A 92 16.33 -3.18 -5.00
C THR A 92 15.58 -1.96 -5.51
N ASN A 93 14.38 -2.14 -6.07
CA ASN A 93 13.61 -1.07 -6.69
C ASN A 93 12.57 -0.50 -5.73
N VAL A 94 12.48 0.83 -5.69
CA VAL A 94 11.39 1.55 -5.02
C VAL A 94 10.08 1.28 -5.76
N LEU A 95 9.03 0.83 -5.05
CA LEU A 95 7.72 0.55 -5.67
C LEU A 95 7.06 1.83 -6.21
N PHE A 96 7.15 2.92 -5.44
CA PHE A 96 6.70 4.24 -5.83
C PHE A 96 7.37 5.29 -4.94
N SER A 97 7.61 6.47 -5.52
CA SER A 97 8.22 7.59 -4.82
C SER A 97 7.24 8.23 -3.84
N ARG A 98 7.81 8.91 -2.84
CA ARG A 98 7.07 9.80 -1.92
C ARG A 98 6.14 10.76 -2.66
N ASN A 99 6.59 11.35 -3.77
CA ASN A 99 5.81 12.32 -4.52
C ASN A 99 4.56 11.67 -5.14
N GLU A 100 4.70 10.46 -5.67
CA GLU A 100 3.60 9.72 -6.28
C GLU A 100 2.57 9.31 -5.23
N ILE A 101 2.98 8.73 -4.11
CA ILE A 101 2.05 8.34 -3.04
C ILE A 101 1.38 9.56 -2.42
N ASN A 102 2.13 10.62 -2.10
CA ASN A 102 1.54 11.84 -1.51
C ASN A 102 0.48 12.45 -2.44
N LYS A 103 0.79 12.57 -3.74
CA LYS A 103 -0.18 13.08 -4.73
C LYS A 103 -1.41 12.18 -4.79
N ARG A 104 -1.22 10.86 -4.87
CA ARG A 104 -2.32 9.91 -5.01
C ARG A 104 -3.22 9.88 -3.78
N LEU A 105 -2.68 9.87 -2.57
CA LEU A 105 -3.44 9.90 -1.32
C LEU A 105 -4.27 11.18 -1.19
N LYS A 106 -3.67 12.35 -1.48
CA LYS A 106 -4.38 13.63 -1.46
C LYS A 106 -5.55 13.66 -2.41
N THR A 107 -5.38 13.12 -3.62
CA THR A 107 -6.45 13.05 -4.62
C THR A 107 -7.52 12.02 -4.23
N ALA A 108 -7.12 10.81 -3.83
CA ALA A 108 -8.04 9.71 -3.56
C ALA A 108 -8.95 9.97 -2.35
N PHE A 109 -8.40 10.57 -1.29
CA PHE A 109 -9.11 10.77 -0.03
C PHE A 109 -9.38 12.25 0.29
N ASN A 110 -9.16 13.14 -0.69
CA ASN A 110 -9.39 14.58 -0.58
C ASN A 110 -8.73 15.21 0.65
N LEU A 111 -7.42 14.97 0.79
CA LEU A 111 -6.63 15.31 1.97
C LEU A 111 -5.93 16.67 1.84
N THR A 112 -5.90 17.40 2.95
CA THR A 112 -5.08 18.60 3.12
C THR A 112 -3.88 18.29 4.01
N GLU A 113 -2.67 18.50 3.51
CA GLU A 113 -1.44 18.35 4.29
C GLU A 113 -1.39 19.40 5.41
N ARG A 114 -1.00 18.99 6.62
CA ARG A 114 -0.93 19.85 7.81
C ARG A 114 0.50 20.07 8.28
N ARG A 115 1.25 18.98 8.41
CA ARG A 115 2.60 19.01 9.00
C ARG A 115 3.44 17.93 8.38
N THR A 116 4.72 18.22 8.19
CA THR A 116 5.75 17.23 7.90
C THR A 116 6.83 17.29 8.97
N ARG A 117 7.28 16.12 9.44
CA ARG A 117 8.39 15.98 10.40
C ARG A 117 9.26 14.78 10.02
N TYR A 118 10.46 14.73 10.60
CA TYR A 118 11.41 13.65 10.38
C TYR A 118 11.84 13.07 11.71
N PHE A 119 12.04 11.76 11.74
CA PHE A 119 12.66 11.05 12.84
C PHE A 119 13.40 9.84 12.28
N ASP A 120 14.21 9.24 13.13
CA ASP A 120 14.99 8.05 12.81
C ASP A 120 14.39 6.85 13.55
N ASP A 121 14.39 5.69 12.89
CA ASP A 121 13.87 4.43 13.42
C ASP A 121 14.72 3.23 12.91
N VAL A 122 14.60 2.07 13.54
CA VAL A 122 15.36 0.87 13.18
C VAL A 122 14.55 0.00 12.22
N ALA A 123 15.08 -0.22 11.01
CA ALA A 123 14.48 -1.12 10.03
C ALA A 123 14.72 -2.60 10.36
N LEU A 124 14.02 -3.50 9.66
CA LEU A 124 14.14 -4.96 9.82
C LEU A 124 15.55 -5.50 9.56
N ASN A 125 16.38 -4.75 8.82
CA ASN A 125 17.78 -5.05 8.57
C ASN A 125 18.74 -4.51 9.65
N ASN A 126 18.20 -4.07 10.80
CA ASN A 126 18.91 -3.47 11.92
C ASN A 126 19.71 -2.20 11.56
N LYS A 127 19.31 -1.47 10.51
CA LYS A 127 19.92 -0.19 10.14
C LYS A 127 19.05 0.97 10.55
N ASN A 128 19.70 2.06 10.96
CA ASN A 128 19.03 3.32 11.18
C ASN A 128 18.41 3.82 9.87
N THR A 129 17.13 4.18 9.94
CA THR A 129 16.30 4.52 8.80
C THR A 129 15.64 5.85 9.06
N ARG A 130 15.82 6.79 8.13
CA ARG A 130 15.21 8.10 8.23
C ARG A 130 13.77 8.02 7.74
N ILE A 131 12.83 8.37 8.60
CA ILE A 131 11.39 8.37 8.31
C ILE A 131 10.91 9.80 8.16
N ARG A 132 10.19 10.06 7.07
CA ARG A 132 9.41 11.27 6.91
C ARG A 132 7.97 10.95 7.27
N GLN A 133 7.47 11.66 8.28
CA GLN A 133 6.05 11.66 8.61
C GLN A 133 5.36 12.86 7.97
N THR A 134 4.25 12.63 7.29
CA THR A 134 3.33 13.67 6.83
C THR A 134 1.95 13.44 7.42
N ASP A 135 1.44 14.45 8.14
CA ASP A 135 0.10 14.46 8.73
C ASP A 135 -0.87 15.21 7.80
N TYR A 136 -2.09 14.69 7.67
CA TYR A 136 -3.16 15.26 6.86
C TYR A 136 -4.47 15.36 7.64
N ILE A 137 -5.38 16.17 7.10
CA ILE A 137 -6.80 16.19 7.50
C ILE A 137 -7.68 15.94 6.27
N GLY A 138 -8.67 15.06 6.42
CA GLY A 138 -9.73 14.87 5.43
C GLY A 138 -10.80 15.95 5.54
N LYS A 139 -11.62 16.11 4.49
CA LYS A 139 -12.75 17.06 4.51
C LYS A 139 -13.80 16.72 5.58
N ASP A 140 -13.87 15.45 5.94
CA ASP A 140 -14.73 14.86 6.97
C ASP A 140 -14.17 15.04 8.39
N GLY A 141 -12.97 15.63 8.53
CA GLY A 141 -12.36 15.95 9.83
C GLY A 141 -11.47 14.84 10.38
N PHE A 142 -11.45 13.65 9.78
CA PHE A 142 -10.53 12.59 10.18
C PHE A 142 -9.08 12.97 9.92
N LYS A 143 -8.19 12.46 10.76
CA LYS A 143 -6.75 12.69 10.67
C LYS A 143 -6.11 11.51 9.98
N TYR A 144 -5.07 11.80 9.21
CA TYR A 144 -4.32 10.78 8.50
C TYR A 144 -2.83 11.00 8.69
N ARG A 145 -2.05 9.93 8.61
CA ARG A 145 -0.60 9.98 8.73
C ARG A 145 0.05 9.05 7.72
N LEU A 146 1.02 9.57 6.97
CA LEU A 146 1.93 8.77 6.15
C LEU A 146 3.30 8.72 6.81
N LEU A 147 3.81 7.52 7.08
CA LEU A 147 5.20 7.26 7.43
C LEU A 147 5.91 6.71 6.20
N TYR A 148 6.78 7.52 5.60
CA TYR A 148 7.54 7.15 4.40
C TYR A 148 9.03 6.99 4.74
N PRO A 149 9.62 5.80 4.52
CA PRO A 149 11.06 5.61 4.68
C PRO A 149 11.85 6.32 3.57
N GLU A 150 12.71 7.28 3.93
CA GLU A 150 13.59 7.96 2.97
C GLU A 150 14.83 7.12 2.64
N THR A 151 15.24 6.24 3.56
CA THR A 151 16.32 5.26 3.40
C THR A 151 15.80 3.85 3.70
N ASN A 152 16.56 2.80 3.36
CA ASN A 152 16.21 1.39 3.67
C ASN A 152 14.77 0.96 3.31
N GLN A 153 14.19 1.47 2.22
CA GLN A 153 12.79 1.21 1.82
C GLN A 153 12.48 -0.28 1.59
N ASN A 154 13.51 -1.07 1.29
CA ASN A 154 13.43 -2.51 1.12
C ASN A 154 13.30 -3.29 2.44
N SER A 155 13.47 -2.60 3.58
CA SER A 155 13.56 -3.20 4.91
C SER A 155 12.71 -2.46 5.96
N TYR A 156 11.91 -1.48 5.57
CA TYR A 156 11.03 -0.72 6.45
C TYR A 156 9.63 -0.63 5.85
N TYR A 157 8.59 -0.85 6.66
CA TYR A 157 7.20 -0.73 6.22
C TYR A 157 6.82 0.74 6.00
N MET A 158 6.35 1.09 4.81
CA MET A 158 5.65 2.36 4.64
C MET A 158 4.22 2.19 5.18
N THR A 159 3.81 3.08 6.07
CA THR A 159 2.51 3.00 6.75
C THR A 159 1.64 4.20 6.42
N PHE A 160 0.38 3.97 6.05
CA PHE A 160 -0.63 5.01 5.99
C PHE A 160 -1.76 4.72 6.98
N THR A 161 -2.06 5.70 7.83
CA THR A 161 -3.01 5.59 8.94
C THR A 161 -4.18 6.55 8.74
N ILE A 162 -5.38 6.14 9.13
CA ILE A 162 -6.51 7.01 9.47
C ILE A 162 -6.82 6.85 10.96
N ASP A 163 -6.90 7.96 11.68
CA ASP A 163 -7.48 8.00 13.03
C ASP A 163 -9.01 8.13 12.85
N TRP A 164 -9.80 7.17 13.34
CA TRP A 164 -11.25 7.11 13.12
C TRP A 164 -12.11 7.11 14.40
#